data_AF-A0A8H4L2K3-F1
#
_entry.id   AF-A0A8H4L2K3-F1
#
_cell.length_a   1.000
_cell.length_b   1.000
_cell.length_c   1.000
_cell.angle_alpha   90.00
_cell.angle_beta   90.00
_cell.angle_gamma   90.00
#
_symmetry.space_group_name_H-M   'P 1'
#
loop_
_entity.id
_entity.type
_entity.pdbx_description
1 polymer ?
#
loop_
_entity_poly.entity_id
_entity_poly.type
_entity_poly.pdbx_seq_one_letter_code
_entity_poly.pdbx_strand_id
1 'polypeptide(L)'
;IATGLNGDVPAWAYMASYNQGTPILGTFHGSDLIQVFFGIKDNYAARSIRAYYISFVNSQDPNIGLNEKYPSWPKWKDGHKLVQFFADKSAIIGDDFRSATYDFLVQNFASFKF
;
A
#
# COMPACT_ATOMS: atom_id res chain seq x y z
N ILE A 1 -4.48 16.47 4.41
CA ILE A 1 -5.36 16.83 3.27
C ILE A 1 -6.44 15.76 3.03
N ALA A 2 -6.10 14.48 2.88
CA ALA A 2 -7.07 13.41 2.60
C ALA A 2 -8.19 13.24 3.65
N THR A 3 -7.87 13.33 4.94
CA THR A 3 -8.87 13.25 6.04
C THR A 3 -9.62 14.56 6.30
N GLY A 4 -9.20 15.67 5.69
CA GLY A 4 -9.79 17.00 5.94
C GLY A 4 -11.09 17.26 5.18
N LEU A 5 -11.38 16.47 4.13
CA LEU A 5 -12.56 16.65 3.27
C LEU A 5 -13.64 15.57 3.49
N ASN A 6 -13.25 14.35 3.85
CA ASN A 6 -14.18 13.28 4.22
C ASN A 6 -13.49 12.20 5.08
N GLY A 7 -13.27 12.51 6.36
CA GLY A 7 -12.55 11.64 7.30
C GLY A 7 -13.27 10.33 7.68
N ASP A 8 -14.55 10.20 7.33
CA ASP A 8 -15.34 9.02 7.66
C ASP A 8 -15.18 7.89 6.65
N VAL A 9 -14.89 8.21 5.39
CA VAL A 9 -14.65 7.22 4.33
C VAL A 9 -13.41 6.38 4.68
N PRO A 10 -13.55 5.05 4.79
CA PRO A 10 -12.42 4.18 5.10
C PRO A 10 -11.46 4.13 3.91
N ALA A 11 -10.16 4.18 4.21
CA ALA A 11 -9.09 4.06 3.23
C ALA A 11 -8.01 3.14 3.77
N TRP A 12 -7.36 2.41 2.87
CA TRP A 12 -6.25 1.51 3.16
C TRP A 12 -5.08 1.86 2.26
N ALA A 13 -3.89 1.98 2.83
CA ALA A 13 -2.67 2.33 2.10
C ALA A 13 -1.64 1.21 2.21
N TYR A 14 -0.77 1.10 1.20
CA TYR A 14 0.33 0.14 1.20
C TYR A 14 1.58 0.70 0.53
N MET A 15 2.71 0.05 0.80
CA MET A 15 4.00 0.28 0.13
C MET A 15 4.54 -1.05 -0.40
N ALA A 16 4.97 -1.04 -1.67
CA ALA A 16 5.53 -2.22 -2.32
C ALA A 16 7.06 -2.27 -2.18
N SER A 17 7.58 -3.42 -1.72
CA SER A 17 9.00 -3.73 -1.58
C SER A 17 9.38 -5.12 -2.11
N TYR A 18 8.48 -5.79 -2.84
CA TYR A 18 8.66 -7.17 -3.30
C TYR A 18 9.81 -7.36 -4.30
N ASN A 19 10.31 -6.28 -4.91
CA ASN A 19 11.48 -6.28 -5.79
C ASN A 19 12.70 -5.60 -5.14
N GLN A 20 12.71 -5.45 -3.80
CA GLN A 20 13.88 -4.95 -3.07
C GLN A 20 15.11 -5.78 -3.44
N GLY A 21 16.19 -5.09 -3.83
CA GLY A 21 17.44 -5.72 -4.30
C GLY A 21 17.56 -5.84 -5.82
N THR A 22 16.52 -5.52 -6.60
CA THR A 22 16.65 -5.40 -8.06
C THR A 22 17.69 -4.32 -8.40
N PRO A 23 18.77 -4.62 -9.15
CA PRO A 23 19.83 -3.67 -9.42
C PRO A 23 19.30 -2.39 -10.07
N ILE A 24 19.77 -1.24 -9.56
CA ILE A 24 19.43 0.13 -10.01
C ILE A 24 17.97 0.53 -9.73
N LEU A 25 17.00 -0.33 -10.07
CA LEU A 25 15.58 0.01 -10.13
C LEU A 25 14.81 -0.29 -8.84
N GLY A 26 15.25 -1.27 -8.03
CA GLY A 26 14.49 -1.73 -6.87
C GLY A 26 13.05 -2.14 -7.22
N THR A 27 12.09 -1.76 -6.38
CA THR A 27 10.66 -1.89 -6.71
C THR A 27 10.20 -0.67 -7.49
N PHE A 28 10.35 -0.75 -8.82
CA PHE A 28 10.14 0.37 -9.73
C PHE A 28 8.69 0.52 -10.20
N HIS A 29 8.38 1.65 -10.82
CA HIS A 29 7.07 1.99 -11.36
C HIS A 29 6.60 0.98 -12.42
N GLY A 30 5.38 0.46 -12.29
CA GLY A 30 4.80 -0.53 -13.18
C GLY A 30 5.20 -1.99 -12.89
N SER A 31 6.11 -2.23 -11.94
CA SER A 31 6.49 -3.61 -11.57
C SER A 31 5.36 -4.40 -10.87
N ASP A 32 4.33 -3.71 -10.39
CA ASP A 32 3.09 -4.27 -9.87
C ASP A 32 2.26 -4.98 -10.94
N LEU A 33 2.36 -4.59 -12.22
CA LEU A 33 1.75 -5.35 -13.32
C LEU A 33 2.29 -6.78 -13.35
N ILE A 34 3.60 -6.94 -13.21
CA ILE A 34 4.27 -8.23 -13.21
C ILE A 34 3.94 -9.00 -11.92
N GLN A 35 4.07 -8.34 -10.76
CA GLN A 35 3.90 -8.99 -9.47
C GLN A 35 2.45 -9.32 -9.11
N VAL A 36 1.50 -8.44 -9.42
CA VAL A 36 0.10 -8.52 -8.96
C VAL A 36 -0.83 -8.96 -10.08
N PHE A 37 -0.77 -8.34 -11.26
CA PHE A 37 -1.69 -8.67 -12.34
C PHE A 37 -1.31 -9.98 -13.03
N PHE A 38 -0.07 -10.11 -13.49
CA PHE A 38 0.44 -11.36 -14.06
C PHE A 38 0.79 -12.39 -12.98
N GLY A 39 1.18 -11.95 -11.77
CA GLY A 39 1.47 -12.86 -10.65
C GLY A 39 2.77 -13.61 -10.81
N ILE A 40 3.75 -12.96 -11.45
CA ILE A 40 5.06 -13.53 -11.70
C ILE A 40 6.04 -12.85 -10.73
N LYS A 41 6.57 -13.53 -9.72
CA LYS A 41 6.34 -14.93 -9.33
C LYS A 41 5.11 -15.08 -8.41
N ASP A 42 4.54 -16.28 -8.37
CA ASP A 42 3.52 -16.67 -7.39
C ASP A 42 4.17 -16.79 -5.99
N ASN A 43 4.30 -15.65 -5.34
CA ASN A 43 4.93 -15.49 -4.04
C ASN A 43 3.94 -14.92 -3.00
N TYR A 44 4.43 -14.60 -1.80
CA TYR A 44 3.58 -14.03 -0.77
C TYR A 44 2.91 -12.74 -1.24
N ALA A 45 3.66 -11.82 -1.85
CA ALA A 45 3.14 -10.55 -2.36
C ALA A 45 2.00 -10.74 -3.38
N ALA A 46 2.20 -11.60 -4.40
CA ALA A 46 1.16 -11.88 -5.39
C ALA A 46 -0.12 -12.39 -4.71
N ARG A 47 0.00 -13.40 -3.85
CA ARG A 47 -1.17 -14.04 -3.24
C ARG A 47 -1.87 -13.17 -2.22
N SER A 48 -1.13 -12.39 -1.42
CA SER A 48 -1.72 -11.53 -0.40
C SER A 48 -2.42 -10.34 -1.04
N ILE A 49 -1.75 -9.61 -1.94
CA ILE A 49 -2.33 -8.43 -2.61
C ILE A 49 -3.58 -8.80 -3.40
N ARG A 50 -3.55 -9.91 -4.17
CA ARG A 50 -4.73 -10.40 -4.91
C ARG A 50 -5.88 -10.75 -3.96
N ALA A 51 -5.60 -11.39 -2.83
CA ALA A 51 -6.65 -11.73 -1.87
C ALA A 51 -7.29 -10.47 -1.28
N TYR A 52 -6.50 -9.48 -0.88
CA TYR A 52 -7.02 -8.18 -0.41
C TYR A 52 -7.83 -7.45 -1.49
N TYR A 53 -7.38 -7.44 -2.74
CA TYR A 53 -8.09 -6.78 -3.84
C TYR A 53 -9.42 -7.47 -4.16
N ILE A 54 -9.42 -8.80 -4.24
CA ILE A 54 -10.65 -9.58 -4.47
C ILE A 54 -11.62 -9.36 -3.30
N SER A 55 -11.13 -9.40 -2.06
CA SER A 55 -11.94 -9.11 -0.88
C SER A 55 -12.57 -7.72 -1.00
N PHE A 56 -11.77 -6.68 -1.23
CA PHE A 56 -12.23 -5.30 -1.35
C PHE A 56 -13.28 -5.11 -2.46
N VAL A 57 -13.12 -5.74 -3.62
CA VAL A 57 -14.12 -5.69 -4.71
C VAL A 57 -15.46 -6.28 -4.27
N ASN A 58 -15.46 -7.32 -3.43
CA ASN A 58 -16.68 -8.00 -2.99
C ASN A 58 -17.33 -7.36 -1.75
N SER A 59 -16.56 -6.71 -0.87
CA SER A 59 -17.02 -6.29 0.46
C SER A 59 -16.79 -4.81 0.80
N GLN A 60 -16.03 -4.09 -0.02
CA GLN A 60 -15.50 -2.75 0.27
C GLN A 60 -14.57 -2.69 1.52
N ASP A 61 -14.10 -3.85 2.00
CA ASP A 61 -13.13 -3.98 3.09
C ASP A 61 -12.16 -5.14 2.77
N PRO A 62 -10.85 -4.87 2.61
CA PRO A 62 -9.91 -5.88 2.15
C PRO A 62 -9.74 -7.06 3.13
N ASN A 63 -10.24 -6.96 4.37
CA ASN A 63 -10.06 -7.98 5.41
C ASN A 63 -11.16 -9.07 5.42
N ILE A 64 -12.25 -8.88 4.69
CA ILE A 64 -13.41 -9.77 4.75
C ILE A 64 -13.16 -11.04 3.91
N GLY A 65 -13.46 -12.21 4.46
CA GLY A 65 -13.34 -13.48 3.73
C GLY A 65 -11.92 -13.99 3.53
N LEU A 66 -10.93 -13.46 4.28
CA LEU A 66 -9.53 -13.91 4.21
C LEU A 66 -9.20 -15.09 5.13
N ASN A 67 -10.11 -15.51 6.00
CA ASN A 67 -9.93 -16.59 6.98
C ASN A 67 -8.61 -16.46 7.78
N GLU A 68 -8.26 -15.23 8.17
CA GLU A 68 -7.03 -14.89 8.92
C GLU A 68 -5.71 -15.31 8.24
N LYS A 69 -5.76 -15.64 6.94
CA LYS A 69 -4.58 -16.08 6.17
C LYS A 69 -3.48 -15.02 6.09
N TYR A 70 -3.87 -13.75 6.12
CA TYR A 70 -2.96 -12.60 6.09
C TYR A 70 -3.29 -11.63 7.23
N PRO A 71 -2.30 -10.84 7.71
CA PRO A 71 -2.53 -9.86 8.77
C PRO A 71 -3.66 -8.89 8.44
N SER A 72 -4.38 -8.39 9.45
CA SER A 72 -5.39 -7.35 9.22
C SER A 72 -4.73 -6.10 8.64
N TRP A 73 -5.23 -5.61 7.51
CA TRP A 73 -4.83 -4.37 6.87
C TRP A 73 -5.51 -3.21 7.60
N PRO A 74 -4.76 -2.40 8.37
CA PRO A 74 -5.34 -1.31 9.14
C PRO A 74 -5.93 -0.24 8.21
N LYS A 75 -7.06 0.33 8.62
CA LYS A 75 -7.54 1.57 7.99
C LYS A 75 -6.51 2.65 8.27
N TRP A 76 -6.14 3.39 7.24
CA TRP A 76 -5.09 4.40 7.32
C TRP A 76 -5.40 5.46 8.39
N LYS A 77 -6.68 5.85 8.52
CA LYS A 77 -7.13 6.85 9.50
C LYS A 77 -6.96 6.44 10.97
N ASP A 78 -6.84 5.15 11.27
CA ASP A 78 -6.80 4.63 12.65
C ASP A 78 -5.39 4.69 13.29
N GLY A 79 -4.44 5.34 12.62
CA GLY A 79 -3.09 5.54 13.15
C GLY A 79 -2.01 5.87 12.13
N HIS A 80 -2.38 6.27 10.92
CA HIS A 80 -1.48 6.54 9.80
C HIS A 80 -0.51 5.37 9.56
N LYS A 81 -1.08 4.17 9.47
CA LYS A 81 -0.33 2.94 9.21
C LYS A 81 -0.67 2.40 7.83
N LEU A 82 0.30 1.73 7.24
CA LEU A 82 0.15 1.06 5.95
C LEU A 82 0.74 -0.36 6.01
N VAL A 83 0.35 -1.19 5.05
CA VAL A 83 0.98 -2.51 4.85
C VAL A 83 2.16 -2.36 3.91
N GLN A 84 3.33 -2.86 4.30
CA GLN A 84 4.48 -3.00 3.42
C GLN A 84 4.58 -4.44 2.91
N PHE A 85 4.50 -4.64 1.60
CA PHE A 85 4.56 -5.96 0.97
C PHE A 85 5.97 -6.28 0.48
N PHE A 86 6.56 -7.34 1.02
CA PHE A 86 7.80 -7.95 0.53
C PHE A 86 7.47 -9.23 -0.26
N ALA A 87 8.47 -9.79 -0.95
CA ALA A 87 8.27 -10.98 -1.77
C ALA A 87 7.71 -12.18 -0.99
N ASP A 88 8.09 -12.31 0.28
CA ASP A 88 7.85 -13.46 1.14
C ASP A 88 7.03 -13.15 2.41
N LYS A 89 6.77 -11.86 2.71
CA LYS A 89 6.08 -11.42 3.93
C LYS A 89 5.42 -10.06 3.77
N SER A 90 4.68 -9.62 4.79
CA SER A 90 4.28 -8.22 4.97
C SER A 90 4.65 -7.70 6.35
N ALA A 91 4.72 -6.39 6.48
CA ALA A 91 4.82 -5.69 7.76
C ALA A 91 3.78 -4.58 7.83
N ILE A 92 3.37 -4.19 9.04
CA ILE A 92 2.63 -2.94 9.26
C ILE A 92 3.65 -1.89 9.69
N ILE A 93 3.70 -0.78 8.97
CA ILE A 93 4.62 0.33 9.26
C ILE A 93 3.86 1.65 9.42
N GLY A 94 4.50 2.62 10.07
CA GLY A 94 4.03 4.00 10.06
C GLY A 94 4.20 4.64 8.68
N ASP A 95 3.24 5.46 8.29
CA ASP A 95 3.29 6.32 7.10
C ASP A 95 3.92 7.68 7.44
N ASP A 96 5.15 7.65 7.95
CA ASP A 96 5.90 8.80 8.48
C ASP A 96 7.27 8.99 7.80
N PHE A 97 7.57 8.20 6.78
CA PHE A 97 8.84 8.27 6.06
C PHE A 97 8.98 9.59 5.30
N ARG A 98 10.19 10.16 5.30
CA ARG A 98 10.52 11.41 4.60
C ARG A 98 9.61 12.59 4.99
N SER A 99 9.17 12.64 6.26
CA SER A 99 8.25 13.65 6.80
C SER A 99 8.66 15.09 6.47
N ALA A 100 9.94 15.44 6.63
CA ALA A 100 10.43 16.79 6.29
C ALA A 100 10.20 17.16 4.81
N THR A 101 10.36 16.20 3.89
CA THR A 101 10.08 16.41 2.46
C THR A 101 8.58 16.49 2.20
N TYR A 102 7.79 15.62 2.83
CA TYR A 102 6.33 15.67 2.77
C TYR A 102 5.80 17.05 3.22
N ASP A 103 6.27 17.54 4.36
CA ASP A 103 5.87 18.83 4.92
C ASP A 103 6.19 19.97 3.95
N PHE A 104 7.40 19.97 3.36
CA PHE A 104 7.77 20.95 2.35
C PHE A 104 6.85 20.90 1.13
N LEU A 105 6.55 19.71 0.60
CA LEU A 105 5.67 19.54 -0.57
C LEU A 105 4.25 20.02 -0.28
N VAL A 106 3.70 19.70 0.90
CA VAL A 106 2.35 20.10 1.30
C VAL A 106 2.26 21.62 1.48
N GLN A 107 3.24 22.22 2.15
CA GLN A 107 3.28 23.67 2.37
C GLN A 107 3.43 24.45 1.05
N ASN A 108 4.12 23.89 0.08
CA ASN A 108 4.41 24.53 -1.20
C ASN A 108 3.58 23.97 -2.36
N PHE A 109 2.50 23.21 -2.10
CA PHE A 109 1.76 22.48 -3.15
C PHE A 109 1.36 23.36 -4.35
N ALA A 110 1.01 24.62 -4.10
CA ALA A 110 0.62 25.56 -5.16
C ALA A 110 1.76 25.89 -6.15
N SER A 111 3.03 25.88 -5.72
CA SER A 111 4.17 26.20 -6.59
C SER A 111 4.55 25.07 -7.55
N PHE A 112 4.01 23.86 -7.35
CA PHE A 112 4.23 22.70 -8.21
C PHE A 112 3.12 22.50 -9.26
N LYS A 113 2.14 23.41 -9.32
CA LYS A 113 1.14 23.40 -10.39
C LYS A 113 1.73 24.06 -11.63
N PHE A 114 1.76 23.32 -12.74
CA PHE A 114 2.10 23.86 -14.06
C PHE A 114 0.90 24.55 -14.70
#